data_AF-K1SJR7-F1
#
_entry.id   AF-K1SJR7-F1
#
_cell.length_a   1.000
_cell.length_b   1.000
_cell.length_c   1.000
_cell.angle_alpha   90.00
_cell.angle_beta   90.00
_cell.angle_gamma   90.00
#
_symmetry.space_group_name_H-M   'P 1'
#
loop_
_entity.id
_entity.type
_entity.pdbx_description
1 polymer ?
#
loop_
_entity_poly.entity_id
_entity_poly.type
_entity_poly.pdbx_seq_one_letter_code
_entity_poly.pdbx_strand_id
1 'polypeptide(L)' 'MMYQPQGLVLVTGKTNSGKTTTLNALINEINETQNKKILTLESPVEFKHKCKQSVIVQKEVGYGQ' A
#
# COMPACT_ATOMS: atom_id res chain seq x y z
N MET A 1 -11.02 10.60 3.71
CA MET A 1 -9.83 10.93 2.91
C MET A 1 -9.64 9.99 1.72
N MET A 2 -9.88 8.68 1.88
CA MET A 2 -9.69 7.64 0.82
C MET A 2 -10.69 7.69 -0.35
N TYR A 3 -11.65 8.61 -0.35
CA TYR A 3 -12.66 8.77 -1.41
C TYR A 3 -12.26 9.76 -2.50
N GLN A 4 -11.10 10.42 -2.35
CA GLN A 4 -10.60 11.32 -3.37
C GLN A 4 -10.06 10.49 -4.55
N PRO A 5 -10.52 10.74 -5.79
CA PRO A 5 -10.13 9.92 -6.93
C PRO A 5 -8.64 10.06 -7.29
N GLN A 6 -8.01 11.17 -6.88
CA GLN A 6 -6.61 11.50 -7.18
C GLN A 6 -6.01 12.36 -6.05
N GLY A 7 -4.71 12.24 -5.83
CA GLY A 7 -3.97 13.03 -4.85
C GLY A 7 -2.66 12.38 -4.42
N LEU A 8 -1.88 13.08 -3.61
CA LEU A 8 -0.65 12.57 -3.00
C LEU A 8 -0.78 12.55 -1.48
N VAL A 9 -0.48 11.40 -0.87
CA VAL A 9 -0.43 11.23 0.58
C VAL A 9 1.01 10.92 0.97
N LEU A 10 1.57 11.72 1.89
CA LEU A 10 2.92 11.53 2.41
C LEU A 10 2.84 11.06 3.86
N VAL A 11 3.41 9.89 4.14
CA VAL A 11 3.53 9.34 5.50
C VAL A 11 4.98 9.49 5.94
N THR A 12 5.25 10.45 6.83
CA THR A 12 6.60 10.81 7.27
C THR A 12 6.82 10.53 8.76
N GLY A 13 8.07 10.40 9.20
CA GLY A 13 8.41 10.14 10.60
C GLY A 13 9.73 9.38 10.75
N LYS A 14 10.27 9.33 11.97
CA LYS A 14 11.53 8.62 12.30
C LYS A 14 11.41 7.11 12.08
N THR A 15 12.52 6.39 12.07
CA THR A 15 12.53 4.91 12.05
C THR A 15 11.67 4.35 13.18
N ASN A 16 10.93 3.26 12.92
CA ASN A 16 9.98 2.63 13.86
C ASN A 16 8.82 3.51 14.34
N SER A 17 8.49 4.60 13.65
CA SER A 17 7.32 5.44 13.99
C SER A 17 5.98 4.93 13.43
N GLY A 18 5.91 3.67 12.97
CA GLY A 18 4.67 3.07 12.46
C GLY A 18 4.26 3.42 11.02
N LYS A 19 5.13 4.07 10.23
CA LYS A 19 4.82 4.49 8.85
C LYS A 19 4.32 3.35 7.96
N THR A 20 5.06 2.25 7.92
CA THR A 20 4.69 1.08 7.10
C THR A 20 3.38 0.46 7.59
N THR A 21 3.19 0.38 8.90
CA THR A 21 1.93 -0.09 9.50
C THR A 21 0.74 0.77 9.09
N THR A 22 0.88 2.10 9.16
CA THR A 22 -0.16 3.04 8.72
C THR A 22 -0.46 2.91 7.24
N LEU A 23 0.57 2.83 6.39
CA LEU A 23 0.40 2.67 4.95
C LEU A 23 -0.30 1.34 4.59
N ASN A 24 0.08 0.25 5.25
CA ASN A 24 -0.56 -1.06 5.08
C ASN A 24 -2.01 -1.05 5.54
N ALA A 25 -2.33 -0.38 6.65
CA ALA A 25 -3.71 -0.23 7.12
C ALA A 25 -4.56 0.53 6.09
N LEU A 26 -4.05 1.63 5.53
CA LEU A 26 -4.71 2.41 4.49
C LEU A 26 -4.96 1.58 3.22
N ILE A 27 -3.94 0.84 2.76
CA ILE A 27 -4.08 -0.05 1.59
C ILE A 27 -5.15 -1.12 1.85
N ASN A 28 -5.17 -1.73 3.04
CA ASN A 28 -6.18 -2.72 3.37
C ASN A 28 -7.59 -2.13 3.41
N GLU A 29 -7.77 -0.91 3.94
CA GLU A 29 -9.06 -0.22 3.94
C GLU A 29 -9.57 0.00 2.50
N ILE A 30 -8.72 0.47 1.59
CA ILE A 30 -9.09 0.62 0.17
C ILE A 30 -9.47 -0.74 -0.42
N ASN A 31 -8.66 -1.77 -0.16
CA ASN A 31 -8.89 -3.11 -0.68
C ASN A 31 -10.20 -3.75 -0.17
N GLU A 32 -10.66 -3.40 1.01
CA GLU A 32 -11.92 -3.88 1.59
C GLU A 32 -13.14 -3.09 1.13
N THR A 33 -12.98 -1.79 0.87
CA THR A 33 -14.11 -0.88 0.66
C THR A 33 -14.30 -0.41 -0.78
N GLN A 34 -13.29 -0.60 -1.65
CA GLN A 34 -13.31 -0.06 -3.01
C GLN A 34 -12.87 -1.11 -4.05
N ASN A 35 -13.43 -1.00 -5.26
CA ASN A 35 -12.99 -1.75 -6.43
C ASN A 35 -11.96 -0.93 -7.22
N LYS A 36 -10.67 -1.15 -6.91
CA LYS A 36 -9.53 -0.45 -7.51
C LYS A 36 -8.44 -1.43 -7.92
N LYS A 37 -7.48 -0.95 -8.71
CA LYS A 37 -6.21 -1.63 -8.97
C LYS A 37 -5.11 -0.95 -8.16
N ILE A 38 -4.52 -1.67 -7.22
CA ILE A 38 -3.48 -1.17 -6.31
C ILE A 38 -2.13 -1.77 -6.74
N LEU A 39 -1.15 -0.92 -7.00
CA LEU A 39 0.23 -1.31 -7.30
C LEU A 39 1.14 -0.79 -6.20
N THR A 40 1.91 -1.67 -5.55
CA THR A 40 2.96 -1.28 -4.61
C THR A 40 4.34 -1.63 -5.15
N LEU A 41 5.31 -0.76 -4.86
CA LEU A 41 6.74 -0.97 -5.11
C LEU A 41 7.43 -0.87 -3.74
N GLU A 42 7.99 -1.98 -3.25
CA GLU A 42 8.54 -2.11 -1.89
C GLU A 42 9.94 -2.73 -1.92
N SER A 43 10.72 -2.63 -0.84
CA SER A 43 12.08 -3.20 -0.77
C SER A 43 12.47 -3.54 0.68
N PRO A 44 12.27 -4.78 1.16
CA PRO A 44 11.47 -5.86 0.57
C PRO A 44 9.97 -5.67 0.82
N VAL A 45 9.13 -6.56 0.29
CA VAL A 45 7.69 -6.58 0.66
C VAL A 45 7.54 -7.05 2.12
N GLU A 46 7.13 -6.15 3.02
CA GLU A 46 6.99 -6.45 4.45
C GLU A 46 5.66 -7.15 4.79
N PHE A 47 4.58 -6.81 4.07
CA PHE A 47 3.25 -7.33 4.31
C PHE A 47 2.56 -7.71 3.00
N LYS A 48 2.07 -8.96 2.92
CA LYS A 48 1.37 -9.46 1.74
C LYS A 48 -0.13 -9.20 1.83
N HIS A 49 -0.64 -8.36 0.94
CA HIS A 49 -2.07 -8.11 0.80
C HIS A 49 -2.71 -9.11 -0.16
N LYS A 50 -3.77 -9.78 0.28
CA LYS A 50 -4.61 -10.61 -0.60
C LYS A 50 -5.63 -9.73 -1.33
N CYS A 51 -5.93 -10.06 -2.58
CA CYS A 51 -7.02 -9.41 -3.31
C CYS A 51 -8.36 -9.63 -2.58
N LYS A 52 -9.10 -8.55 -2.32
CA LYS A 52 -10.48 -8.57 -1.78
C LYS A 52 -11.41 -7.89 -2.79
N GLN A 53 -11.88 -6.67 -2.53
CA GLN A 53 -12.62 -5.88 -3.51
C GLN A 53 -11.70 -5.27 -4.57
N SER A 54 -10.43 -5.05 -4.23
CA SER A 54 -9.42 -4.54 -5.15
C SER A 54 -8.50 -5.64 -5.68
N VAL A 55 -7.98 -5.42 -6.89
CA VAL A 55 -6.87 -6.20 -7.46
C VAL A 55 -5.55 -5.61 -6.97
N ILE A 56 -4.71 -6.44 -6.36
CA ILE A 56 -3.43 -6.00 -5.80
C ILE A 56 -2.27 -6.64 -6.57
N VAL A 57 -1.30 -5.80 -6.93
CA VAL A 57 0.00 -6.22 -7.46
C VAL A 57 1.08 -5.62 -6.57
N GLN A 58 1.86 -6.46 -5.89
CA GLN A 58 3.02 -6.02 -5.10
C GLN A 58 4.29 -6.44 -5.82
N LYS A 59 5.19 -5.48 -6.08
CA LYS A 59 6.50 -5.75 -6.65
C LYS A 59 7.59 -5.36 -5.66
N GLU A 60 8.55 -6.25 -5.51
CA GLU A 60 9.78 -5.95 -4.81
C GLU A 60 10.76 -5.27 -5.76
N VAL A 61 11.33 -4.16 -5.33
CA VAL A 61 12.34 -3.39 -6.06
C VAL A 61 13.72 -3.92 -5.65
N GLY A 62 14.62 -4.06 -6.61
CA GLY A 62 16.00 -4.53 -6.36
C GLY A 62 16.23 -6.03 -6.54
N TYR A 63 15.17 -6.85 -6.68
CA TYR A 63 15.28 -8.21 -7.19
C TYR A 63 15.17 -8.20 -8.72
N GLY A 64 16.26 -7.79 -9.38
CA GLY A 64 16.38 -7.79 -10.83
C GLY A 64 17.81 -7.57 -11.29
N GLN A 65 18.47 -8.67 -11.68
CA GLN A 65 19.16 -8.70 -12.97
C GLN A 65 18.11 -8.61 -14.09
#